data_AF-B5E9R8-F1
#
_entry.id   AF-B5E9R8-F1
#
_cell.length_a   1.000
_cell.length_b   1.000
_cell.length_c   1.000
_cell.angle_alpha   90.00
_cell.angle_beta   90.00
_cell.angle_gamma   90.00
#
_symmetry.space_group_name_H-M   'P 1'
#
loop_
_entity.id
_entity.type
_entity.pdbx_description
1 polymer ?
#
loop_
_entity_poly.entity_id
_entity_poly.type
_entity_poly.pdbx_seq_one_letter_code
_entity_poly.pdbx_strand_id
1 'polypeptide(L)'
;MTNPEIIVNLWYYVDENQQFISALAGRAYIAEGSDEEKTSLLRHLAGTDYPLAVHRPVPDRYVTDFVDRARPGIAQFSELDNPATQLFEEVYQFIELELAQMAEKQNWPVDFKIPENPLYVMTALYRDDFGEVHVLGA
;
A
#
# COMPACT_ATOMS: atom_id res chain seq x y z
N MET A 1 -13.68 -3.44 -24.88
CA MET A 1 -12.88 -2.22 -24.68
C MET A 1 -12.44 -2.24 -23.23
N THR A 2 -11.15 -2.20 -22.96
CA THR A 2 -10.60 -2.08 -21.61
C THR A 2 -10.60 -0.60 -21.27
N ASN A 3 -11.47 -0.16 -20.37
CA ASN A 3 -11.45 1.22 -19.90
C ASN A 3 -10.28 1.40 -18.94
N PRO A 4 -9.60 2.56 -18.94
CA PRO A 4 -8.60 2.85 -17.95
C PRO A 4 -9.24 2.84 -16.55
N GLU A 5 -8.56 2.23 -15.59
CA GLU A 5 -8.97 2.21 -14.20
C GLU A 5 -7.79 2.48 -13.27
N ILE A 6 -8.11 2.80 -12.01
CA ILE A 6 -7.09 2.98 -10.99
C ILE A 6 -6.69 1.63 -10.40
N ILE A 7 -5.39 1.34 -10.45
CA ILE A 7 -4.74 0.17 -9.86
C ILE A 7 -3.72 0.63 -8.81
N VAL A 8 -3.38 -0.22 -7.85
CA VAL A 8 -2.61 0.22 -6.67
C VAL A 8 -1.45 -0.72 -6.34
N ASN A 9 -0.27 -0.18 -6.12
CA ASN A 9 0.77 -0.90 -5.38
C ASN A 9 0.66 -0.55 -3.89
N LEU A 10 0.73 -1.58 -3.05
CA LEU A 10 0.75 -1.48 -1.61
C LEU A 10 2.07 -2.04 -1.10
N TRP A 11 2.64 -1.38 -0.10
CA TRP A 11 3.84 -1.84 0.57
C TRP A 11 3.64 -1.85 2.07
N TYR A 12 4.32 -2.78 2.74
CA TYR A 12 4.34 -2.85 4.19
C TYR A 12 5.75 -3.11 4.67
N TYR A 13 6.14 -2.38 5.72
CA TYR A 13 7.48 -2.45 6.31
C TYR A 13 7.51 -3.50 7.40
N VAL A 14 8.28 -4.56 7.17
CA VAL A 14 8.46 -5.68 8.10
C VAL A 14 9.76 -5.58 8.87
N ASP A 15 9.79 -6.21 10.05
CA ASP A 15 11.03 -6.47 10.77
C ASP A 15 11.85 -7.60 10.11
N GLU A 16 13.07 -7.83 10.62
CA GLU A 16 14.03 -8.80 10.06
C GLU A 16 13.45 -10.23 10.01
N ASN A 17 12.63 -10.59 11.01
CA ASN A 17 12.02 -11.91 11.09
C ASN A 17 10.66 -12.00 10.37
N GLN A 18 10.21 -10.93 9.71
CA GLN A 18 8.91 -10.83 9.03
C GLN A 18 7.71 -11.17 9.92
N GLN A 19 7.78 -10.81 11.20
CA GLN A 19 6.73 -11.06 12.19
C GLN A 19 5.82 -9.86 12.39
N PHE A 20 6.34 -8.64 12.22
CA PHE A 20 5.66 -7.41 12.57
C PHE A 20 5.71 -6.39 11.45
N ILE A 21 4.58 -5.72 11.23
CA ILE A 21 4.43 -4.61 10.29
C ILE A 21 4.47 -3.31 11.10
N SER A 22 5.34 -2.39 10.68
CA SER A 22 5.61 -1.13 11.36
C SER A 22 5.14 0.11 10.60
N ALA A 23 5.00 0.00 9.28
CA ALA A 23 4.51 1.08 8.44
C ALA A 23 3.89 0.52 7.16
N LEU A 24 3.07 1.34 6.54
CA LEU A 24 2.35 1.02 5.32
C LEU A 24 2.66 2.08 4.28
N ALA A 25 2.59 1.72 3.01
CA ALA A 25 2.61 2.68 1.94
C ALA A 25 1.73 2.24 0.76
N GLY A 26 1.35 3.19 -0.08
CA GLY A 26 0.61 2.88 -1.29
C GLY A 26 0.76 3.94 -2.36
N ARG A 27 0.55 3.52 -3.60
CA ARG A 27 0.57 4.40 -4.77
C ARG A 27 -0.40 3.90 -5.84
N ALA A 28 -1.24 4.81 -6.32
CA ALA A 28 -2.15 4.56 -7.44
C ALA A 28 -1.50 4.85 -8.80
N TYR A 29 -1.96 4.12 -9.79
CA TYR A 29 -1.68 4.31 -11.21
C TYR A 29 -2.97 4.21 -12.00
N ILE A 30 -3.05 4.89 -13.14
CA ILE A 30 -4.14 4.72 -14.09
C ILE A 30 -3.59 3.86 -15.22
N ALA A 31 -4.23 2.72 -15.48
CA ALA A 31 -3.80 1.79 -16.52
C ALA A 31 -5.00 1.23 -17.28
N GLU A 32 -4.77 0.91 -18.54
CA GLU A 32 -5.69 0.16 -19.40
C GLU A 32 -5.02 -1.15 -19.83
N GLY A 33 -5.84 -2.15 -20.18
CA GLY A 33 -5.39 -3.48 -20.57
C GLY A 33 -6.08 -4.58 -19.79
N SER A 34 -5.64 -5.81 -20.03
CA SER A 34 -6.06 -7.00 -19.27
C SER A 34 -5.57 -6.95 -17.82
N ASP A 35 -6.19 -7.74 -16.93
CA ASP A 35 -5.77 -7.86 -15.54
C ASP A 35 -4.34 -8.40 -15.44
N GLU A 36 -3.94 -9.29 -16.35
CA GLU A 36 -2.58 -9.81 -16.45
C GLU A 36 -1.56 -8.71 -16.78
N GLU A 37 -1.86 -7.85 -17.76
CA GLU A 37 -0.99 -6.73 -18.14
C GLU A 37 -0.86 -5.71 -17.01
N LYS A 38 -1.97 -5.33 -16.39
CA LYS A 38 -1.97 -4.39 -15.24
C LYS A 38 -1.23 -5.00 -14.04
N THR A 39 -1.42 -6.28 -13.76
CA THR A 39 -0.69 -6.98 -12.68
C THR A 39 0.82 -7.04 -12.97
N SER A 40 1.20 -7.30 -14.22
CA SER A 40 2.60 -7.29 -14.63
C SER A 40 3.23 -5.91 -14.47
N LEU A 41 2.48 -4.84 -14.78
CA LEU A 41 2.92 -3.46 -14.54
C LEU A 41 3.12 -3.19 -13.05
N LEU A 42 2.14 -3.57 -12.20
CA LEU A 42 2.25 -3.39 -10.75
C LEU A 42 3.49 -4.08 -10.18
N ARG A 43 3.73 -5.35 -10.54
CA ARG A 43 4.92 -6.11 -10.10
C ARG A 43 6.22 -5.45 -10.53
N HIS A 44 6.28 -4.97 -11.79
CA HIS A 44 7.47 -4.29 -12.29
C HIS A 44 7.78 -3.01 -11.49
N LEU A 45 6.76 -2.21 -11.17
CA LEU A 45 6.91 -0.96 -10.45
C LEU A 45 7.09 -1.14 -8.93
N ALA A 46 6.64 -2.27 -8.38
CA ALA A 46 6.70 -2.53 -6.94
C ALA A 46 8.14 -2.48 -6.39
N GLY A 47 9.12 -2.84 -7.21
CA GLY A 47 10.54 -2.82 -6.86
C GLY A 47 11.19 -1.43 -6.86
N THR A 48 10.58 -0.42 -7.49
CA THR A 48 11.22 0.88 -7.72
C THR A 48 10.43 2.07 -7.19
N ASP A 49 9.11 1.97 -7.14
CA ASP A 49 8.24 3.13 -6.88
C ASP A 49 7.90 3.35 -5.41
N TYR A 50 8.30 2.43 -4.53
CA TYR A 50 8.07 2.55 -3.09
C TYR A 50 8.59 3.86 -2.46
N PRO A 51 9.71 4.48 -2.89
CA PRO A 51 10.16 5.75 -2.31
C PRO A 51 9.25 6.94 -2.64
N LEU A 52 8.40 6.80 -3.66
CA LEU A 52 7.46 7.82 -4.12
C LEU A 52 6.04 7.57 -3.60
N ALA A 53 5.84 6.49 -2.84
CA ALA A 53 4.54 6.12 -2.31
C ALA A 53 4.13 7.01 -1.14
N VAL A 54 2.82 7.11 -0.90
CA VAL A 54 2.29 7.72 0.31
C VAL A 54 2.61 6.80 1.47
N HIS A 55 3.35 7.29 2.46
CA HIS A 55 3.64 6.56 3.69
C HIS A 55 2.60 6.86 4.79
N ARG A 56 2.15 5.81 5.47
CA ARG A 56 1.27 5.89 6.63
C ARG A 56 1.80 5.02 7.78
N PRO A 57 1.70 5.47 9.03
CA PRO A 57 1.92 4.57 10.16
C PRO A 57 0.86 3.47 10.13
N VAL A 58 1.17 2.34 10.77
CA VAL A 58 0.13 1.36 11.08
C VAL A 58 -0.87 2.02 12.06
N PRO A 59 -2.19 1.89 11.86
CA PRO A 59 -3.17 2.51 12.74
C PRO A 59 -3.08 2.01 14.19
N ASP A 60 -3.30 2.91 15.16
CA ASP A 60 -3.17 2.61 16.61
C ASP A 60 -4.14 1.51 17.10
N ARG A 61 -5.22 1.22 16.36
CA ARG A 61 -6.14 0.10 16.62
C ARG A 61 -5.45 -1.26 16.50
N TYR A 62 -4.36 -1.34 15.74
CA TYR A 62 -3.51 -2.52 15.69
C TYR A 62 -2.51 -2.47 16.85
N VAL A 63 -2.67 -3.43 17.76
CA VAL A 63 -1.86 -3.52 18.96
C VAL A 63 -1.23 -4.90 18.99
N THR A 64 0.09 -4.92 19.17
CA THR A 64 0.87 -6.15 19.31
C THR A 64 1.39 -6.27 20.73
N ASP A 65 1.17 -7.43 21.36
CA ASP A 65 1.71 -7.75 22.69
C ASP A 65 3.17 -8.19 22.58
N PHE A 66 4.08 -7.37 23.14
CA PHE A 66 5.46 -7.77 23.37
C PHE A 66 5.64 -8.21 24.82
N VAL A 67 6.71 -8.97 25.10
CA VAL A 67 7.04 -9.53 26.43
C VAL A 67 6.92 -8.50 27.55
N ASP A 68 7.31 -7.25 27.31
CA ASP A 68 7.31 -6.20 28.32
C ASP A 68 6.06 -5.30 28.28
N ARG A 69 5.46 -5.10 27.10
CA ARG A 69 4.30 -4.21 26.92
C ARG A 69 3.59 -4.39 25.57
N ALA A 70 2.29 -4.15 25.56
CA ALA A 70 1.53 -3.90 24.35
C ALA A 70 2.02 -2.62 23.65
N ARG A 71 2.15 -2.66 22.31
CA ARG A 71 2.51 -1.48 21.51
C ARG A 71 1.44 -1.24 20.43
N PRO A 72 0.76 -0.08 20.45
CA PRO A 72 -0.10 0.35 19.34
C PRO A 72 0.74 0.75 18.13
N GLY A 73 0.11 0.77 16.96
CA GLY A 73 0.77 1.15 15.70
C GLY A 73 1.76 0.10 15.21
N ILE A 74 1.54 -1.17 15.60
CA ILE A 74 2.28 -2.34 15.12
C ILE A 74 1.27 -3.46 14.89
N ALA A 75 1.26 -4.01 13.67
CA ALA A 75 0.43 -5.15 13.32
C ALA A 75 1.28 -6.43 13.24
N GLN A 76 0.69 -7.57 13.57
CA GLN A 76 1.31 -8.87 13.27
C GLN A 76 1.24 -9.16 11.78
N PHE A 77 2.24 -9.83 11.22
CA PHE A 77 2.27 -10.20 9.80
C PHE A 77 1.02 -11.02 9.39
N SER A 78 0.53 -11.88 10.28
CA SER A 78 -0.70 -12.67 10.06
C SER A 78 -1.95 -11.83 9.82
N GLU A 79 -1.92 -10.54 10.11
CA GLU A 79 -3.02 -9.62 9.80
C GLU A 79 -3.22 -9.45 8.28
N LEU A 80 -2.19 -9.72 7.47
CA LEU A 80 -2.33 -9.73 6.01
C LEU A 80 -3.17 -10.91 5.49
N ASP A 81 -3.26 -11.99 6.26
CA ASP A 81 -4.11 -13.15 5.94
C ASP A 81 -5.55 -12.97 6.46
N ASN A 82 -5.82 -11.92 7.24
CA ASN A 82 -7.14 -11.63 7.79
C ASN A 82 -8.02 -10.94 6.73
N PRO A 83 -9.07 -11.60 6.19
CA PRO A 83 -9.93 -11.00 5.16
C PRO A 83 -10.77 -9.82 5.68
N ALA A 84 -10.90 -9.68 7.00
CA ALA A 84 -11.60 -8.54 7.62
C ALA A 84 -10.64 -7.39 7.97
N THR A 85 -9.37 -7.49 7.59
CA THR A 85 -8.40 -6.43 7.91
C THR A 85 -8.72 -5.13 7.20
N GLN A 86 -8.50 -4.02 7.90
CA GLN A 86 -8.59 -2.67 7.37
C GLN A 86 -7.21 -1.99 7.42
N LEU A 87 -6.14 -2.77 7.26
CA LEU A 87 -4.78 -2.30 7.48
C LEU A 87 -4.45 -1.13 6.53
N PHE A 88 -4.79 -1.28 5.25
CA PHE A 88 -4.53 -0.30 4.20
C PHE A 88 -5.65 0.71 3.96
N GLU A 89 -6.74 0.68 4.74
CA GLU A 89 -7.90 1.57 4.55
C GLU A 89 -7.49 3.05 4.54
N GLU A 90 -6.65 3.46 5.50
CA GLU A 90 -6.16 4.83 5.59
C GLU A 90 -5.19 5.21 4.46
N VAL A 91 -4.53 4.22 3.86
CA VAL A 91 -3.69 4.42 2.67
C VAL A 91 -4.59 4.71 1.46
N TYR A 92 -5.65 3.93 1.25
CA TYR A 92 -6.61 4.15 0.17
C TYR A 92 -7.31 5.50 0.29
N GLN A 93 -7.87 5.81 1.46
CA GLN A 93 -8.55 7.09 1.71
C GLN A 93 -7.66 8.29 1.42
N PHE A 94 -6.36 8.18 1.73
CA PHE A 94 -5.44 9.26 1.46
C PHE A 94 -5.09 9.38 -0.02
N ILE A 95 -4.89 8.27 -0.73
CA ILE A 95 -4.68 8.29 -2.19
C ILE A 95 -5.88 8.94 -2.88
N GLU A 96 -7.12 8.58 -2.51
CA GLU A 96 -8.32 9.20 -3.06
C GLU A 96 -8.39 10.70 -2.78
N LEU A 97 -8.05 11.11 -1.55
CA LEU A 97 -8.00 12.53 -1.19
C LEU A 97 -6.99 13.30 -2.03
N GLU A 98 -5.78 12.76 -2.25
CA GLU A 98 -4.75 13.40 -3.09
C GLU A 98 -5.19 13.51 -4.55
N LEU A 99 -5.80 12.45 -5.09
CA LEU A 99 -6.30 12.44 -6.47
C LEU A 99 -7.45 13.44 -6.65
N ALA A 100 -8.37 13.52 -5.69
CA ALA A 100 -9.47 14.48 -5.70
C ALA A 100 -8.96 15.94 -5.64
N GLN A 101 -8.02 16.23 -4.75
CA GLN A 101 -7.38 17.55 -4.65
C GLN A 101 -6.63 17.92 -5.93
N MET A 102 -5.95 16.95 -6.56
CA MET A 102 -5.27 17.16 -7.83
C MET A 102 -6.26 17.49 -8.96
N ALA A 103 -7.37 16.75 -9.03
CA ALA A 103 -8.41 16.98 -10.03
C ALA A 103 -9.07 18.36 -9.88
N GLU A 104 -9.40 18.75 -8.64
CA GLU A 104 -9.96 20.07 -8.33
C GLU A 104 -8.99 21.19 -8.73
N LYS A 105 -7.72 21.07 -8.34
CA LYS A 105 -6.68 22.06 -8.64
C LYS A 105 -6.45 22.23 -10.15
N GLN A 106 -6.58 21.16 -10.92
CA GLN A 106 -6.41 21.17 -12.38
C GLN A 106 -7.72 21.42 -13.14
N ASN A 107 -8.84 21.56 -12.44
CA ASN A 107 -10.18 21.68 -13.01
C ASN A 107 -10.50 20.55 -14.01
N TRP A 108 -10.08 19.33 -13.67
CA TRP A 108 -10.33 18.14 -14.49
C TRP A 108 -11.76 17.64 -14.27
N PRO A 109 -12.49 17.28 -15.34
CA PRO A 109 -13.87 16.79 -15.25
C PRO A 109 -13.95 15.31 -14.83
N VAL A 110 -12.90 14.76 -14.20
CA VAL A 110 -12.72 13.33 -13.94
C VAL A 110 -12.80 13.08 -12.45
N ASP A 111 -13.59 12.08 -12.07
CA ASP A 111 -13.68 11.55 -10.70
C ASP A 111 -12.70 10.38 -10.59
N PHE A 112 -11.51 10.63 -10.02
CA PHE A 112 -10.48 9.61 -9.82
C PHE A 112 -10.82 8.77 -8.59
N LYS A 113 -11.71 7.79 -8.76
CA LYS A 113 -12.09 6.85 -7.71
C LYS A 113 -11.35 5.53 -7.82
N ILE A 114 -10.86 5.05 -6.69
CA ILE A 114 -10.34 3.69 -6.60
C ILE A 114 -11.56 2.74 -6.70
N PRO A 115 -11.51 1.68 -7.54
CA PRO A 115 -12.59 0.70 -7.59
C PRO A 115 -12.84 0.03 -6.24
N GLU A 116 -14.07 -0.42 -5.95
CA GLU A 116 -14.38 -1.13 -4.69
C GLU A 116 -13.54 -2.40 -4.49
N ASN A 117 -13.19 -3.07 -5.60
CA ASN A 117 -12.26 -4.20 -5.64
C ASN A 117 -11.08 -3.82 -6.55
N PRO A 118 -10.14 -3.01 -6.06
CA PRO A 118 -9.05 -2.53 -6.91
C PRO A 118 -8.11 -3.70 -7.23
N LEU A 119 -7.54 -3.69 -8.43
CA LEU A 119 -6.40 -4.56 -8.71
C LEU A 119 -5.18 -4.00 -7.96
N TYR A 120 -4.57 -4.84 -7.11
CA TYR A 120 -3.39 -4.45 -6.36
C TYR A 120 -2.32 -5.53 -6.28
N VAL A 121 -1.09 -5.10 -5.98
CA VAL A 121 0.02 -5.97 -5.58
C VAL A 121 0.55 -5.47 -4.24
N MET A 122 0.72 -6.39 -3.30
CA MET A 122 1.36 -6.12 -2.00
C MET A 122 2.81 -6.58 -2.03
N THR A 123 3.72 -5.73 -1.58
CA THR A 123 5.15 -6.05 -1.54
C THR A 123 5.74 -5.74 -0.17
N ALA A 124 6.47 -6.69 0.40
CA ALA A 124 7.16 -6.50 1.66
C ALA A 124 8.42 -5.65 1.46
N LEU A 125 8.65 -4.72 2.39
CA LEU A 125 9.86 -3.92 2.47
C LEU A 125 10.55 -4.18 3.82
N TYR A 126 11.85 -4.43 3.79
CA TYR A 126 12.65 -4.52 5.01
C TYR A 126 13.62 -3.34 5.04
N ARG A 127 13.69 -2.64 6.17
CA ARG A 127 14.69 -1.60 6.39
C ARG A 127 15.79 -2.16 7.28
N ASP A 128 17.01 -2.18 6.78
CA ASP A 128 18.15 -2.66 7.56
C ASP A 128 18.67 -1.61 8.55
N ASP A 129 19.66 -2.02 9.34
CA ASP A 129 20.30 -1.18 10.37
C ASP A 129 21.03 0.04 9.80
N PHE A 130 21.37 0.04 8.50
CA PHE A 130 21.98 1.18 7.79
C PHE A 130 20.93 2.13 7.21
N GLY A 131 19.65 1.77 7.32
CA GLY A 131 18.52 2.53 6.80
C GLY A 131 18.21 2.26 5.33
N GLU A 132 18.90 1.32 4.69
CA GLU A 132 18.60 0.89 3.32
C GLU A 132 17.33 0.06 3.30
N VAL A 133 16.53 0.24 2.24
CA VAL A 133 15.26 -0.48 2.07
C VAL A 133 15.45 -1.58 1.03
N HIS A 134 15.20 -2.81 1.45
CA HIS A 134 15.25 -4.01 0.65
C HIS A 134 13.84 -4.44 0.27
N VAL A 135 13.63 -4.69 -1.02
CA VAL A 135 12.35 -5.20 -1.54
C VAL A 135 12.34 -6.71 -1.41
N LEU A 136 11.33 -7.27 -0.74
CA LEU A 136 11.18 -8.69 -0.53
C LEU A 136 10.07 -9.24 -1.43
N GLY A 137 10.41 -10.22 -2.28
CA GLY A 137 9.42 -10.98 -3.06
C GLY A 137 8.78 -10.27 -4.26
N ALA A 138 9.47 -9.30 -4.86
CA ALA A 138 9.06 -8.68 -6.14
C ALA A 138 9.15 -9.65 -7.33
#